data_AF-A0A0C9WZI1-F1
#
_entry.id   AF-A0A0C9WZI1-F1
#
_cell.length_a   1.000
_cell.length_b   1.000
_cell.length_c   1.000
_cell.angle_alpha   90.00
_cell.angle_beta   90.00
_cell.angle_gamma   90.00
#
_symmetry.space_group_name_H-M   'P 1'
#
loop_
_entity.id
_entity.type
_entity.pdbx_description
1 polymer ?
#
loop_
_entity_poly.entity_id
_entity_poly.type
_entity_poly.pdbx_seq_one_letter_code
_entity_poly.pdbx_strand_id
1 'polypeptide(L)'
;MEEIVRAFNYVIENRRVYVASKLNLIAPIAEQCQHNALYKEYDLRTTAYSCLASGLLTGKYNDGIPKGSRFDTNSEYFKEDVEILQEPEGQEKLCKIRELTKLAEEELDTTVSALALAWVTKNPNTSTVILGISNPEQVKQNLKALEVIPKLTPEVLEKIERFWAMCLRLLLLSNHWWLKCRPPTHRFRTGSFTENM
;
A
#
# COMPACT_ATOMS: atom_id res chain seq x y z
N MET A 1 -2.18 -26.03 10.06
CA MET A 1 -2.32 -24.71 9.40
C MET A 1 -2.45 -23.59 10.44
N GLU A 2 -3.04 -23.86 11.61
CA GLU A 2 -3.02 -22.97 12.78
C GLU A 2 -1.63 -22.81 13.42
N GLU A 3 -0.75 -23.83 13.41
CA GLU A 3 0.58 -23.69 14.04
C GLU A 3 1.60 -22.91 13.19
N ILE A 4 1.48 -22.92 11.86
CA ILE A 4 2.45 -22.26 10.96
C ILE A 4 2.25 -20.74 10.95
N VAL A 5 1.01 -20.27 11.11
CA VAL A 5 0.65 -18.84 11.15
C VAL A 5 0.91 -18.22 12.54
N ARG A 6 0.80 -19.00 13.62
CA ARG A 6 1.24 -18.59 14.97
C ARG A 6 2.76 -18.52 15.12
N ALA A 7 3.49 -19.44 14.49
CA ALA A 7 4.95 -19.50 14.56
C ALA A 7 5.66 -18.39 13.76
N PHE A 8 5.01 -17.77 12.78
CA PHE A 8 5.68 -16.79 11.90
C PHE A 8 5.51 -15.33 12.37
N ASN A 9 4.34 -14.95 12.88
CA ASN A 9 4.08 -13.57 13.31
C ASN A 9 4.58 -13.26 14.73
N TYR A 10 4.52 -14.22 15.66
CA TYR A 10 5.10 -14.08 16.99
C TYR A 10 6.63 -13.81 16.94
N VAL A 11 7.31 -14.27 15.89
CA VAL A 11 8.77 -14.16 15.71
C VAL A 11 9.21 -12.84 15.07
N ILE A 12 8.36 -12.14 14.31
CA ILE A 12 8.69 -10.85 13.66
C ILE A 12 8.35 -9.66 14.55
N GLU A 13 7.20 -9.67 15.24
CA GLU A 13 6.73 -8.54 16.05
C GLU A 13 7.41 -8.51 17.44
N ASN A 14 7.52 -9.65 18.13
CA ASN A 14 8.08 -9.68 19.49
C ASN A 14 9.62 -9.68 19.56
N ARG A 15 10.36 -10.13 18.54
CA ARG A 15 11.83 -10.06 18.59
C ARG A 15 12.36 -8.67 18.31
N ARG A 16 11.72 -7.78 17.54
CA ARG A 16 12.34 -6.49 17.20
C ARG A 16 12.37 -5.51 18.35
N VAL A 17 11.28 -5.43 19.12
CA VAL A 17 11.22 -4.62 20.35
C VAL A 17 12.07 -5.26 21.45
N TYR A 18 11.99 -6.58 21.61
CA TYR A 18 12.83 -7.30 22.59
C TYR A 18 14.32 -7.19 22.28
N VAL A 19 14.74 -7.43 21.03
CA VAL A 19 16.13 -7.29 20.57
C VAL A 19 16.59 -5.84 20.67
N ALA A 20 15.74 -4.87 20.30
CA ALA A 20 16.06 -3.46 20.49
C ALA A 20 16.31 -3.14 21.97
N SER A 21 15.45 -3.63 22.89
CA SER A 21 15.68 -3.46 24.34
C SER A 21 16.95 -4.16 24.84
N LYS A 22 17.26 -5.37 24.34
CA LYS A 22 18.44 -6.14 24.76
C LYS A 22 19.74 -5.58 24.20
N LEU A 23 19.68 -4.95 23.03
CA LEU A 23 20.83 -4.32 22.37
C LEU A 23 20.88 -2.80 22.60
N ASN A 24 20.01 -2.25 23.44
CA ASN A 24 19.90 -0.83 23.74
C ASN A 24 19.71 0.05 22.47
N LEU A 25 18.98 -0.48 21.49
CA LEU A 25 18.62 0.18 20.24
C LEU A 25 17.22 0.81 20.36
N ILE A 26 16.95 1.80 19.52
CA ILE A 26 15.61 2.39 19.40
C ILE A 26 14.68 1.35 18.78
N ALA A 27 13.63 0.96 19.50
CA ALA A 27 12.63 0.03 19.01
C ALA A 27 11.85 0.63 17.83
N PRO A 28 11.40 -0.19 16.87
CA PRO A 28 10.54 0.29 15.79
C PRO A 28 9.23 0.84 16.38
N ILE A 29 8.86 2.06 15.97
CA ILE A 29 7.70 2.81 16.49
C ILE A 29 6.41 2.45 15.73
N ALA A 30 6.54 1.90 14.52
CA ALA A 30 5.40 1.50 13.68
C ALA A 30 5.72 0.24 12.87
N GLU A 31 4.73 -0.64 12.76
CA GLU A 31 4.76 -1.82 11.93
C GLU A 31 3.96 -1.55 10.64
N GLN A 32 4.59 -1.73 9.47
CA GLN A 32 3.93 -1.59 8.18
C GLN A 32 3.18 -2.89 7.87
N CYS A 33 2.02 -3.04 8.48
CA CYS A 33 1.30 -4.29 8.37
C CYS A 33 0.67 -4.39 6.97
N GLN A 34 1.15 -5.36 6.19
CA GLN A 34 0.36 -5.93 5.10
C GLN A 34 -0.92 -6.51 5.72
N HIS A 35 -2.05 -6.53 5.00
CA HIS A 35 -3.33 -6.94 5.56
C HIS A 35 -3.31 -8.42 6.01
N ASN A 36 -2.84 -8.69 7.22
CA ASN A 36 -2.61 -10.03 7.77
C ASN A 36 -3.80 -10.49 8.62
N ALA A 37 -3.96 -11.81 8.77
CA ALA A 37 -5.08 -12.42 9.48
C ALA A 37 -5.16 -12.09 11.00
N LEU A 38 -4.11 -11.49 11.58
CA LEU A 38 -3.98 -11.20 13.01
C LEU A 38 -5.04 -10.22 13.55
N TYR A 39 -5.54 -9.32 12.69
CA TYR A 39 -6.51 -8.29 13.10
C TYR A 39 -7.78 -8.87 13.72
N LYS A 40 -8.24 -10.01 13.18
CA LYS A 40 -9.46 -10.67 13.67
C LYS A 40 -9.24 -11.39 15.00
N GLU A 41 -8.03 -11.89 15.27
CA GLU A 41 -7.74 -12.65 16.50
C GLU A 41 -7.50 -11.72 17.71
N TYR A 42 -6.96 -10.52 17.49
CA TYR A 42 -6.57 -9.58 18.55
C TYR A 42 -7.34 -8.25 18.55
N ASP A 43 -8.43 -8.14 17.76
CA ASP A 43 -9.22 -6.91 17.58
C ASP A 43 -8.36 -5.67 17.23
N LEU A 44 -7.29 -5.90 16.46
CA LEU A 44 -6.41 -4.85 15.97
C LEU A 44 -6.98 -4.28 14.68
N ARG A 45 -6.87 -2.96 14.48
CA ARG A 45 -7.29 -2.29 13.25
C ARG A 45 -6.14 -1.49 12.64
N THR A 46 -6.16 -1.36 11.32
CA THR A 46 -5.10 -0.67 10.58
C THR A 46 -5.39 0.82 10.40
N THR A 47 -4.31 1.60 10.40
CA THR A 47 -4.30 2.93 9.79
C THR A 47 -3.66 2.81 8.41
N ALA A 48 -4.46 2.92 7.37
CA ALA A 48 -4.01 2.81 5.98
C ALA A 48 -3.44 4.14 5.51
N TYR A 49 -2.32 4.08 4.77
CA TYR A 49 -1.71 5.24 4.10
C TYR A 49 -1.37 4.87 2.65
N SER A 50 -1.08 5.88 1.83
CA SER A 50 -0.76 5.69 0.39
C SER A 50 -1.85 4.94 -0.39
N CYS A 51 -3.12 5.05 0.02
CA CYS A 51 -4.27 4.36 -0.57
C CYS A 51 -4.52 4.70 -2.04
N LEU A 52 -3.93 5.80 -2.54
CA LEU A 52 -4.01 6.20 -3.95
C LEU A 52 -2.77 5.80 -4.76
N ALA A 53 -1.87 4.96 -4.22
CA ALA A 53 -0.65 4.47 -4.88
C ALA A 53 0.18 5.62 -5.52
N SER A 54 0.64 6.56 -4.70
CA SER A 54 1.37 7.77 -5.15
C SER A 54 0.62 8.65 -6.16
N GLY A 55 -0.70 8.50 -6.23
CA GLY A 55 -1.59 9.24 -7.14
C GLY A 55 -1.95 8.47 -8.41
N LEU A 56 -1.54 7.22 -8.56
CA LEU A 56 -1.88 6.38 -9.70
C LEU A 56 -3.40 6.13 -9.79
N LEU A 57 -4.04 5.90 -8.65
CA LEU A 57 -5.50 5.72 -8.55
C LEU A 57 -6.27 7.06 -8.57
N THR A 58 -5.72 8.07 -9.23
CA THR A 58 -6.45 9.32 -9.55
C THR A 58 -6.77 9.44 -11.04
N GLY A 59 -6.28 8.51 -11.87
CA GLY A 59 -6.45 8.53 -13.31
C GLY A 59 -5.55 9.54 -14.04
N LYS A 60 -4.90 10.46 -13.32
CA LYS A 60 -4.08 11.52 -13.94
C LYS A 60 -2.85 11.03 -14.72
N TYR A 61 -2.41 9.78 -14.49
CA TYR A 61 -1.28 9.18 -15.21
C TYR A 61 -1.72 8.31 -16.40
N ASN A 62 -3.03 8.25 -16.71
CA ASN A 62 -3.55 7.43 -17.80
C ASN A 62 -2.95 7.83 -19.15
N ASP A 63 -2.62 9.10 -19.37
CA ASP A 63 -2.14 9.62 -20.66
C ASP A 63 -0.71 10.18 -20.58
N GLY A 64 0.08 9.67 -19.64
CA GLY A 64 1.45 10.12 -19.37
C GLY A 64 1.58 10.87 -18.05
N ILE A 65 2.75 11.47 -17.80
CA ILE A 65 3.05 12.13 -16.52
C ILE A 65 2.73 13.63 -16.63
N PRO A 66 1.72 14.15 -15.92
CA PRO A 66 1.40 15.56 -15.95
C PRO A 66 2.52 16.40 -15.31
N LYS A 67 2.76 17.59 -15.85
CA LYS A 67 3.65 18.58 -15.24
C LYS A 67 3.15 18.99 -13.85
N GLY A 68 4.06 19.14 -12.89
CA GLY A 68 3.75 19.46 -11.49
C GLY A 68 3.12 18.30 -10.70
N SER A 69 3.02 17.11 -11.30
CA SER A 69 2.62 15.89 -10.60
C SER A 69 3.75 15.36 -9.71
N ARG A 70 3.43 14.46 -8.79
CA ARG A 70 4.43 13.86 -7.87
C ARG A 70 5.55 13.13 -8.61
N PHE A 71 5.26 12.51 -9.75
CA PHE A 71 6.26 11.83 -10.57
C PHE A 71 7.12 12.81 -11.38
N ASP A 72 6.62 14.02 -11.65
CA ASP A 72 7.38 15.10 -12.29
C ASP A 72 8.28 15.82 -11.28
N THR A 73 7.72 16.28 -10.15
CA THR A 73 8.45 17.08 -9.15
C THR A 73 9.48 16.28 -8.35
N ASN A 74 9.34 14.95 -8.30
CA ASN A 74 10.21 14.04 -7.56
C ASN A 74 10.72 12.92 -8.47
N SER A 75 11.05 13.25 -9.72
CA SER A 75 11.44 12.31 -10.77
C SER A 75 12.58 11.37 -10.38
N GLU A 76 13.61 11.85 -9.67
CA GLU A 76 14.69 10.98 -9.17
C GLU A 76 14.20 9.92 -8.17
N TYR A 77 13.23 10.27 -7.34
CA TYR A 77 12.69 9.36 -6.33
C TYR A 77 11.79 8.29 -6.95
N PHE A 78 11.02 8.65 -7.98
CA PHE A 78 10.03 7.81 -8.66
C PHE A 78 10.50 7.28 -10.03
N LYS A 79 11.81 7.36 -10.33
CA LYS A 79 12.35 6.98 -11.63
C LYS A 79 11.95 5.55 -12.03
N GLU A 80 12.15 4.61 -11.12
CA GLU A 80 11.80 3.20 -11.34
C GLU A 80 10.29 3.01 -11.52
N ASP A 81 9.47 3.68 -10.70
CA ASP A 81 8.01 3.63 -10.83
C ASP A 81 7.56 4.14 -12.21
N VAL A 82 8.17 5.22 -12.69
CA VAL A 82 7.91 5.82 -14.01
C VAL A 82 8.36 4.91 -15.15
N GLU A 83 9.55 4.30 -15.05
CA GLU A 83 10.04 3.34 -16.04
C GLU A 83 9.13 2.11 -16.12
N ILE A 84 8.71 1.56 -14.97
CA ILE A 84 7.77 0.43 -14.91
C ILE A 84 6.45 0.76 -15.59
N LEU A 85 5.95 2.01 -15.51
CA LEU A 85 4.73 2.41 -16.20
C LEU A 85 4.86 2.34 -17.74
N GLN A 86 6.07 2.43 -18.29
CA GLN A 86 6.31 2.32 -19.73
C GLN A 86 6.43 0.87 -20.21
N GLU A 87 6.74 -0.04 -19.31
CA GLU A 87 6.82 -1.49 -19.58
C GLU A 87 5.42 -2.11 -19.78
N PRO A 88 5.33 -3.29 -20.43
CA PRO A 88 4.05 -3.99 -20.65
C PRO A 88 3.21 -4.20 -19.39
N GLU A 89 3.87 -4.51 -18.26
CA GLU A 89 3.20 -4.67 -16.96
C GLU A 89 2.60 -3.36 -16.45
N GLY A 90 3.29 -2.24 -16.66
CA GLY A 90 2.80 -0.90 -16.34
C GLY A 90 1.61 -0.50 -17.20
N GLN A 91 1.67 -0.77 -18.50
CA GLN A 91 0.57 -0.51 -19.42
C GLN A 91 -0.67 -1.34 -19.09
N GLU A 92 -0.50 -2.60 -18.68
CA GLU A 92 -1.60 -3.44 -18.19
C GLU A 92 -2.24 -2.85 -16.93
N LYS A 93 -1.44 -2.32 -16.00
CA LYS A 93 -1.93 -1.62 -14.80
C LYS A 93 -2.73 -0.38 -15.17
N LEU A 94 -2.21 0.46 -16.08
CA LEU A 94 -2.92 1.67 -16.53
C LEU A 94 -4.22 1.32 -17.25
N CYS A 95 -4.25 0.25 -18.04
CA CYS A 95 -5.47 -0.25 -18.68
C CYS A 95 -6.55 -0.57 -17.63
N LYS A 96 -6.20 -1.32 -16.58
CA LYS A 96 -7.14 -1.63 -15.47
C LYS A 96 -7.62 -0.38 -14.74
N ILE A 97 -6.75 0.61 -14.57
CA ILE A 97 -7.13 1.88 -13.93
C ILE A 97 -8.11 2.64 -14.82
N ARG A 98 -7.93 2.65 -16.14
CA ARG A 98 -8.89 3.26 -17.07
C ARG A 98 -10.27 2.58 -16.98
N GLU A 99 -10.31 1.25 -16.89
CA GLU A 99 -11.57 0.52 -16.72
C GLU A 99 -12.22 0.81 -15.36
N LEU A 100 -11.44 0.91 -14.28
CA LEU A 100 -11.92 1.36 -12.97
C LEU A 100 -12.43 2.80 -12.99
N THR A 101 -11.78 3.68 -13.75
CA THR A 101 -12.25 5.06 -13.96
C THR A 101 -13.62 5.06 -14.63
N LYS A 102 -13.81 4.29 -15.70
CA LYS A 102 -15.12 4.16 -16.35
C LYS A 102 -16.18 3.64 -15.39
N LEU A 103 -15.88 2.59 -14.61
CA LEU A 103 -16.80 2.07 -13.60
C LEU A 103 -17.21 3.16 -12.58
N ALA A 104 -16.24 3.92 -12.09
CA ALA A 104 -16.48 4.99 -11.12
C ALA A 104 -17.37 6.10 -11.70
N GLU A 105 -17.11 6.51 -12.94
CA GLU A 105 -17.83 7.61 -13.60
C GLU A 105 -19.22 7.18 -14.07
N GLU A 106 -19.33 6.03 -14.74
CA GLU A 106 -20.56 5.59 -15.40
C GLU A 106 -21.57 4.95 -14.44
N GLU A 107 -21.11 4.16 -13.46
CA GLU A 107 -22.03 3.43 -12.56
C GLU A 107 -22.24 4.11 -11.20
N LEU A 108 -21.24 4.87 -10.71
CA LEU A 108 -21.24 5.40 -9.34
C LEU A 108 -21.30 6.93 -9.26
N ASP A 109 -21.21 7.62 -10.41
CA ASP A 109 -21.13 9.08 -10.52
C ASP A 109 -20.05 9.66 -9.59
N THR A 110 -18.85 9.10 -9.67
CA THR A 110 -17.74 9.46 -8.78
C THR A 110 -16.39 9.36 -9.48
N THR A 111 -15.33 9.83 -8.81
CA THR A 111 -13.96 9.71 -9.32
C THR A 111 -13.33 8.39 -8.89
N VAL A 112 -12.40 7.86 -9.69
CA VAL A 112 -11.64 6.65 -9.32
C VAL A 112 -10.88 6.82 -7.99
N SER A 113 -10.47 8.04 -7.66
CA SER A 113 -9.84 8.35 -6.36
C SER A 113 -10.81 8.19 -5.19
N ALA A 114 -12.03 8.70 -5.32
CA ALA A 114 -13.07 8.54 -4.31
C ALA A 114 -13.49 7.08 -4.19
N LEU A 115 -13.59 6.35 -5.31
CA LEU A 115 -13.85 4.92 -5.33
C LEU A 115 -12.76 4.12 -4.58
N ALA A 116 -11.50 4.38 -4.88
CA ALA A 116 -10.37 3.71 -4.23
C ALA A 116 -10.36 3.93 -2.71
N LEU A 117 -10.59 5.18 -2.27
CA LEU A 117 -10.68 5.51 -0.84
C LEU A 117 -11.90 4.87 -0.18
N ALA A 118 -13.05 4.86 -0.84
CA ALA A 118 -14.26 4.21 -0.34
C ALA A 118 -14.06 2.71 -0.18
N TRP A 119 -13.40 2.05 -1.14
CA TRP A 119 -13.09 0.62 -1.04
C TRP A 119 -12.17 0.34 0.15
N VAL A 120 -11.10 1.13 0.34
CA VAL A 120 -10.18 0.93 1.47
C VAL A 120 -10.91 1.14 2.80
N THR A 121 -11.79 2.14 2.85
CA THR A 121 -12.60 2.43 4.05
C THR A 121 -13.65 1.36 4.34
N LYS A 122 -14.14 0.66 3.31
CA LYS A 122 -15.12 -0.45 3.46
C LYS A 122 -14.49 -1.70 4.09
N ASN A 123 -13.16 -1.82 4.08
CA ASN A 123 -12.48 -2.95 4.68
C ASN A 123 -12.71 -2.97 6.20
N PRO A 124 -13.30 -4.03 6.77
CA PRO A 124 -13.62 -4.09 8.19
C PRO A 124 -12.38 -4.03 9.11
N ASN A 125 -11.20 -4.34 8.57
CA ASN A 125 -9.94 -4.28 9.31
C ASN A 125 -9.29 -2.89 9.32
N THR A 126 -9.82 -1.92 8.56
CA THR A 126 -9.30 -0.55 8.49
C THR A 126 -10.09 0.36 9.41
N SER A 127 -9.38 1.06 10.31
CA SER A 127 -9.98 2.06 11.21
C SER A 127 -9.87 3.47 10.63
N THR A 128 -8.68 3.79 10.13
CA THR A 128 -8.34 5.15 9.70
C THR A 128 -7.66 5.11 8.34
N VAL A 129 -7.98 6.08 7.49
CA VAL A 129 -7.34 6.29 6.19
C VAL A 129 -6.65 7.65 6.17
N ILE A 130 -5.34 7.68 5.94
CA ILE A 130 -4.55 8.90 5.80
C ILE A 130 -4.61 9.39 4.36
N LEU A 131 -5.14 10.60 4.17
CA LEU A 131 -5.28 11.23 2.86
C LEU A 131 -4.00 11.99 2.47
N GLY A 132 -3.47 11.69 1.28
CA GLY A 132 -2.42 12.48 0.64
C GLY A 132 -3.03 13.60 -0.19
N ILE A 133 -2.63 14.84 0.08
CA ILE A 133 -3.21 16.04 -0.53
C ILE A 133 -2.07 17.00 -0.94
N SER A 134 -2.15 17.54 -2.16
CA SER A 134 -1.24 18.57 -2.70
C SER A 134 -1.93 19.92 -2.89
N ASN A 135 -3.27 19.98 -2.91
CA ASN A 135 -4.05 21.22 -2.92
C ASN A 135 -5.39 21.08 -2.18
N PRO A 136 -6.02 22.16 -1.73
CA PRO A 136 -7.29 22.11 -0.99
C PRO A 136 -8.45 21.42 -1.74
N GLU A 137 -8.49 21.51 -3.07
CA GLU A 137 -9.54 20.94 -3.89
C GLU A 137 -9.57 19.40 -3.80
N GLN A 138 -8.40 18.77 -3.68
CA GLN A 138 -8.27 17.33 -3.48
C GLN A 138 -8.92 16.84 -2.17
N VAL A 139 -9.05 17.69 -1.15
CA VAL A 139 -9.81 17.35 0.07
C VAL A 139 -11.25 17.04 -0.32
N LYS A 140 -11.89 17.93 -1.09
CA LYS A 140 -13.29 17.77 -1.50
C LYS A 140 -13.45 16.53 -2.39
N GLN A 141 -12.51 16.30 -3.30
CA GLN A 141 -12.51 15.09 -4.15
C GLN A 141 -12.37 13.81 -3.34
N ASN A 142 -11.46 13.77 -2.36
CA ASN A 142 -11.25 12.61 -1.51
C ASN A 142 -12.45 12.34 -0.60
N LEU A 143 -13.09 13.39 -0.07
CA LEU A 143 -14.26 13.26 0.81
C LEU A 143 -15.52 12.75 0.11
N LYS A 144 -15.61 12.84 -1.24
CA LYS A 144 -16.65 12.14 -2.01
C LYS A 144 -16.67 10.64 -1.76
N ALA A 145 -15.56 10.05 -1.28
CA ALA A 145 -15.53 8.65 -0.86
C ALA A 145 -16.64 8.30 0.15
N LEU A 146 -17.01 9.23 1.04
CA LEU A 146 -18.07 9.03 2.03
C LEU A 146 -19.44 8.77 1.38
N GLU A 147 -19.70 9.40 0.24
CA GLU A 147 -20.93 9.21 -0.55
C GLU A 147 -20.90 7.90 -1.35
N VAL A 148 -19.71 7.36 -1.62
CA VAL A 148 -19.50 6.12 -2.39
C VAL A 148 -19.57 4.88 -1.50
N ILE A 149 -19.11 4.94 -0.26
CA ILE A 149 -19.15 3.82 0.71
C ILE A 149 -20.51 3.07 0.77
N PRO A 150 -21.67 3.76 0.83
CA PRO A 150 -22.97 3.07 0.83
C PRO A 150 -23.34 2.46 -0.54
N LYS A 151 -22.78 2.98 -1.65
CA LYS A 151 -23.01 2.46 -3.01
C LYS A 151 -22.19 1.20 -3.32
N LEU A 152 -21.20 0.85 -2.50
CA LEU A 152 -20.39 -0.37 -2.64
C LEU A 152 -21.19 -1.62 -2.22
N THR A 153 -22.10 -2.05 -3.10
CA THR A 153 -22.83 -3.31 -2.97
C THR A 153 -21.91 -4.51 -3.20
N PRO A 154 -22.28 -5.74 -2.78
CA PRO A 154 -21.50 -6.94 -3.07
C PRO A 154 -21.18 -7.13 -4.56
N GLU A 155 -22.12 -6.77 -5.44
CA GLU A 155 -21.94 -6.84 -6.91
C GLU A 155 -20.89 -5.85 -7.41
N VAL A 156 -20.93 -4.60 -6.93
CA VAL A 156 -19.93 -3.57 -7.27
C VAL A 156 -18.57 -3.98 -6.74
N LEU A 157 -18.50 -4.50 -5.51
CA LEU A 157 -17.27 -5.02 -4.93
C LEU A 157 -16.70 -6.16 -5.76
N GLU A 158 -17.53 -7.12 -6.21
CA GLU A 158 -17.08 -8.20 -7.08
C GLU A 158 -16.50 -7.68 -8.41
N LYS A 159 -17.12 -6.66 -9.01
CA LYS A 159 -16.56 -5.99 -10.20
C LYS A 159 -15.19 -5.36 -9.91
N ILE A 160 -15.06 -4.64 -8.79
CA ILE A 160 -13.79 -4.03 -8.37
C ILE A 160 -12.72 -5.10 -8.13
N GLU A 161 -13.07 -6.20 -7.46
CA GLU A 161 -12.16 -7.32 -7.19
C GLU A 161 -11.68 -7.98 -8.48
N ARG A 162 -12.45 -7.99 -9.58
CA ARG A 162 -11.94 -8.51 -10.86
C ARG A 162 -10.79 -7.67 -11.41
N PHE A 163 -10.80 -6.36 -11.18
CA PHE A 163 -9.69 -5.48 -11.53
C PHE A 163 -8.56 -5.55 -10.50
N TRP A 164 -8.90 -5.75 -9.21
CA TRP A 164 -7.97 -5.67 -8.10
C TRP A 164 -7.31 -7.00 -7.71
N ALA A 165 -7.90 -8.16 -8.02
CA ALA A 165 -7.31 -9.47 -7.73
C ALA A 165 -5.94 -9.66 -8.44
N MET A 166 -5.67 -8.90 -9.50
CA MET A 166 -4.33 -8.79 -10.10
C MET A 166 -3.48 -7.63 -9.54
N CYS A 167 -4.12 -6.55 -9.04
CA CYS A 167 -3.48 -5.36 -8.49
C CYS A 167 -3.33 -5.35 -6.95
N LEU A 168 -3.83 -6.34 -6.20
CA LEU A 168 -3.70 -6.48 -4.75
C LEU A 168 -2.23 -6.57 -4.32
N ARG A 169 -1.37 -6.96 -5.27
CA ARG A 169 0.08 -6.90 -5.18
C ARG A 169 0.63 -5.46 -5.12
N LEU A 170 -0.09 -4.44 -5.58
CA LEU A 170 0.39 -3.05 -5.73
C LEU A 170 0.06 -2.13 -4.55
N LEU A 171 -1.11 -2.27 -3.92
CA LEU A 171 -1.42 -1.51 -2.71
C LEU A 171 -0.53 -1.94 -1.51
N LEU A 172 0.01 -3.17 -1.54
CA LEU A 172 0.80 -3.74 -0.44
C LEU A 172 2.32 -3.81 -0.69
N LEU A 173 2.80 -3.60 -1.92
CA LEU A 173 4.23 -3.68 -2.25
C LEU A 173 4.85 -2.36 -2.73
N SER A 174 4.10 -1.27 -2.86
CA SER A 174 4.64 0.02 -3.33
C SER A 174 5.48 0.79 -2.30
N ASN A 175 5.77 0.19 -1.13
CA ASN A 175 6.64 0.80 -0.14
C ASN A 175 8.11 0.45 -0.38
N HIS A 176 8.71 1.11 -1.37
CA HIS A 176 10.17 1.13 -1.61
C HIS A 176 10.97 1.72 -0.43
N TRP A 177 10.29 2.37 0.53
CA TRP A 177 10.88 2.95 1.75
C TRP A 177 11.72 1.96 2.55
N TRP A 178 11.26 0.71 2.68
CA TRP A 178 11.95 -0.27 3.52
C TRP A 178 13.32 -0.70 2.95
N LEU A 179 13.44 -0.76 1.62
CA LEU A 179 14.71 -1.10 0.95
C LEU A 179 15.75 0.03 1.06
N LYS A 180 15.31 1.30 1.07
CA LYS A 180 16.21 2.46 1.19
C LYS A 180 16.70 2.72 2.63
N CYS A 181 16.01 2.22 3.66
CA CYS A 181 16.43 2.33 5.06
C CYS A 181 17.36 1.17 5.53
N ARG A 182 17.80 0.29 4.63
CA ARG A 182 18.75 -0.78 4.97
C ARG A 182 20.15 -0.16 5.13
N PRO A 183 20.81 -0.26 6.31
CA PRO A 183 22.19 0.21 6.42
C PRO A 183 23.08 -0.58 5.46
N PRO A 184 24.12 0.04 4.86
CA PRO A 184 25.03 -0.64 3.95
C PRO A 184 25.66 -1.83 4.67
N THR A 185 25.51 -3.02 4.08
CA THR A 185 25.92 -4.28 4.69
C THR A 185 27.41 -4.30 4.98
N HIS A 186 27.80 -4.27 6.26
CA HIS A 186 29.10 -4.81 6.66
C HIS A 186 29.03 -6.34 6.50
N ARG A 187 29.81 -6.87 5.55
CA ARG A 187 30.10 -8.31 5.44
C ARG A 187 30.64 -8.81 6.78
N PHE A 188 29.84 -9.57 7.52
CA PHE A 188 30.38 -10.46 8.55
C PHE A 188 31.12 -11.60 7.84
N ARG A 189 32.46 -11.57 7.89
CA ARG A 189 33.28 -12.75 7.62
C ARG A 189 32.97 -13.78 8.71
N THR A 190 32.48 -14.94 8.31
CA THR A 190 32.38 -16.11 9.18
C THR A 190 33.80 -16.60 9.51
N GLY A 191 34.29 -16.29 10.71
CA GLY A 191 35.45 -16.95 11.28
C GLY A 191 35.00 -18.28 11.90
N SER A 192 35.54 -19.38 11.39
CA SER A 192 35.41 -20.73 11.95
C SER A 192 36.05 -20.77 13.34
N PHE A 193 35.25 -21.01 14.38
CA PHE A 193 35.76 -21.46 15.68
C PHE A 193 35.85 -22.99 15.62
N THR A 194 37.07 -23.50 15.51
CA THR A 194 37.37 -24.91 15.79
C THR A 194 37.37 -25.11 17.31
N GLU A 195 36.69 -26.16 17.76
CA GLU A 195 36.78 -26.74 19.09
C GLU A 195 38.25 -27.01 19.46
N ASN A 196 38.61 -26.78 20.73
CA ASN A 196 39.52 -27.64 21.48
C ASN A 196 39.42 -27.32 22.98
N MET A 197 39.41 -28.41 23.76
CA MET A 197 39.80 -28.46 25.18
C MET A 197 41.24 -27.98 25.37
#